data_AF-A0A3N5JLN5-F1
#
_entry.id   AF-A0A3N5JLN5-F1
#
_cell.length_a   1.000
_cell.length_b   1.000
_cell.length_c   1.000
_cell.angle_alpha   90.00
_cell.angle_beta   90.00
_cell.angle_gamma   90.00
#
_symmetry.space_group_name_H-M   'P 1'
#
loop_
_entity.id
_entity.type
_entity.pdbx_description
1 polymer ?
#
loop_
_entity_poly.entity_id
_entity_poly.type
_entity_poly.pdbx_seq_one_letter_code
_entity_poly.pdbx_strand_id
1 'polypeptide(L)'
;MNRKEFIKLAAFSGALMAVSNSASARHRSKQGDRSLTVGELQQFLTSKVSLSPDTVDRIIIGDPDTTVRKIGTCWMSTWDICKKAVNAGVNVLITHEPTFYTHRDLDEVPGFLMGYNEYTQKQ
;
A
#
# COMPACT_ATOMS: atom_id res chain seq x y z
N MET A 1 17.88 4.80 10.57
CA MET A 1 17.37 4.68 9.18
C MET A 1 15.90 5.05 9.20
N ASN A 2 15.43 5.98 8.36
CA ASN A 2 14.01 6.36 8.36
C ASN A 2 13.17 5.13 7.99
N ARG A 3 12.09 4.87 8.71
CA ARG A 3 11.20 3.71 8.48
C ARG A 3 10.65 3.66 7.04
N LYS A 4 10.39 4.82 6.44
CA LYS A 4 10.00 4.94 5.02
C LYS A 4 11.13 4.51 4.08
N GLU A 5 12.37 4.83 4.42
CA GLU A 5 13.56 4.45 3.62
C GLU A 5 13.90 2.95 3.73
N PHE A 6 13.75 2.35 4.92
CA PHE A 6 13.91 0.90 5.07
C PHE A 6 12.85 0.11 4.28
N ILE A 7 11.60 0.57 4.29
CA ILE A 7 10.50 -0.04 3.52
C ILE A 7 10.75 0.10 2.00
N LYS A 8 11.16 1.27 1.51
CA LYS A 8 11.53 1.46 0.10
C LYS A 8 12.64 0.50 -0.34
N LEU A 9 13.66 0.31 0.50
CA LEU A 9 14.78 -0.59 0.20
C LEU A 9 14.35 -2.07 0.12
N ALA A 10 13.42 -2.49 0.98
CA ALA A 10 12.88 -3.85 0.95
C ALA A 10 12.04 -4.13 -0.31
N ALA A 11 11.30 -3.14 -0.82
CA ALA A 11 10.48 -3.27 -2.03
C ALA A 11 11.30 -3.41 -3.33
N PHE A 12 12.47 -2.74 -3.41
CA PHE A 12 13.35 -2.79 -4.60
C PHE A 12 14.12 -4.11 -4.77
N SER A 13 14.31 -4.86 -3.68
CA SER A 13 15.14 -6.08 -3.67
C SER A 13 14.51 -7.28 -4.39
N GLY A 14 13.20 -7.24 -4.68
CA GLY A 14 12.45 -8.36 -5.26
C GLY A 14 12.23 -8.31 -6.78
N ALA A 15 12.64 -7.24 -7.48
CA ALA A 15 12.19 -6.95 -8.85
C ALA A 15 13.21 -7.24 -9.98
N LEU A 16 14.36 -7.87 -9.69
CA LEU A 16 15.45 -8.00 -10.67
C LEU A 16 15.53 -9.38 -11.36
N MET A 17 14.46 -9.89 -11.97
CA MET A 17 14.56 -11.00 -12.94
C MET A 17 13.38 -10.99 -13.93
N ALA A 18 13.61 -10.51 -15.16
CA ALA A 18 13.21 -11.17 -16.43
C ALA A 18 13.43 -10.25 -17.64
N VAL A 19 14.30 -10.69 -18.56
CA VAL A 19 14.61 -10.08 -19.85
C VAL A 19 13.79 -10.77 -20.97
N SER A 20 13.23 -9.93 -21.86
CA SER A 20 12.87 -10.06 -23.28
C SER A 20 12.28 -11.35 -23.89
N ASN A 21 11.16 -11.19 -24.63
CA ASN A 21 11.15 -11.47 -26.08
C ASN A 21 9.98 -10.80 -26.83
N SER A 22 10.25 -10.36 -28.06
CA SER A 22 9.32 -9.70 -28.99
C SER A 22 8.86 -10.67 -30.10
N ALA A 23 7.57 -10.66 -30.49
CA ALA A 23 7.14 -10.73 -31.90
C ALA A 23 5.60 -10.66 -32.12
N SER A 24 5.25 -9.72 -33.00
CA SER A 24 4.17 -9.66 -34.00
C SER A 24 2.68 -9.56 -33.63
N ALA A 25 2.07 -8.56 -34.28
CA ALA A 25 0.73 -8.02 -34.08
C ALA A 25 -0.36 -8.82 -34.81
N ARG A 26 -1.47 -9.07 -34.10
CA ARG A 26 -2.80 -9.29 -34.68
C ARG A 26 -3.70 -8.13 -34.29
N HIS A 27 -4.27 -7.47 -35.30
CA HIS A 27 -5.23 -6.38 -35.14
C HIS A 27 -6.57 -6.96 -34.67
N ARG A 28 -6.74 -7.03 -33.35
CA ARG A 28 -8.02 -7.20 -32.66
C ARG A 28 -8.34 -5.86 -32.01
N SER A 29 -9.59 -5.40 -32.06
CA SER A 29 -10.03 -4.19 -31.37
C SER A 29 -9.61 -4.24 -29.89
N LYS A 30 -8.58 -3.45 -29.53
CA LYS A 30 -8.01 -3.37 -28.18
C LYS A 30 -8.94 -2.56 -27.29
N GLN A 31 -9.93 -3.20 -26.67
CA GLN A 31 -10.20 -2.87 -25.28
C GLN A 31 -9.08 -3.58 -24.51
N GLY A 32 -7.94 -2.89 -24.33
CA GLY A 32 -6.78 -3.45 -23.67
C GLY A 32 -7.19 -3.95 -22.29
N ASP A 33 -6.71 -5.13 -21.91
CA ASP A 33 -6.76 -5.66 -20.56
C ASP A 33 -5.98 -4.71 -19.64
N ARG A 34 -6.62 -3.59 -19.26
CA ARG A 34 -6.02 -2.60 -18.38
C ARG A 34 -6.16 -3.14 -16.97
N SER A 35 -5.05 -3.65 -16.45
CA SER A 35 -4.96 -4.12 -15.09
C SER A 35 -5.14 -2.95 -14.12
N LEU A 36 -6.07 -3.08 -13.16
CA LEU A 36 -6.32 -2.08 -12.12
C LEU A 36 -5.07 -1.88 -11.25
N THR A 37 -4.64 -0.64 -11.04
CA THR A 37 -3.57 -0.32 -10.07
C THR A 37 -4.12 -0.01 -8.69
N VAL A 38 -3.28 -0.07 -7.66
CA VAL A 38 -3.66 0.29 -6.28
C VAL A 38 -4.05 1.77 -6.17
N GLY A 39 -3.36 2.66 -6.90
CA GLY A 39 -3.71 4.08 -6.95
C GLY A 39 -5.10 4.31 -7.56
N GLU A 40 -5.42 3.62 -8.66
CA GLU A 40 -6.76 3.66 -9.27
C GLU A 40 -7.83 3.10 -8.33
N LEU A 41 -7.52 2.01 -7.62
CA LEU A 41 -8.41 1.44 -6.61
C LEU A 41 -8.69 2.42 -5.47
N GLN A 42 -7.65 3.06 -4.92
CA GLN A 42 -7.80 4.08 -3.89
C GLN A 42 -8.69 5.21 -4.39
N GLN A 43 -8.38 5.78 -5.55
CA GLN A 43 -9.16 6.87 -6.14
C GLN A 43 -10.62 6.48 -6.36
N PHE A 44 -10.88 5.25 -6.82
CA PHE A 44 -12.24 4.75 -6.99
C PHE A 44 -12.98 4.66 -5.66
N LEU A 45 -12.37 4.08 -4.62
CA LEU A 45 -13.01 3.92 -3.32
C LEU A 45 -13.29 5.28 -2.67
N THR A 46 -12.32 6.19 -2.68
CA THR A 46 -12.50 7.53 -2.10
C THR A 46 -13.48 8.39 -2.89
N SER A 47 -13.66 8.16 -4.20
CA SER A 47 -14.68 8.84 -5.00
C SER A 47 -16.13 8.54 -4.57
N LYS A 48 -16.35 7.49 -3.79
CA LYS A 48 -17.69 7.08 -3.33
C LYS A 48 -18.18 7.84 -2.11
N VAL A 49 -17.31 8.62 -1.48
CA VAL A 49 -17.61 9.33 -0.25
C VAL A 49 -17.02 10.75 -0.30
N SER A 50 -17.67 11.70 0.35
CA SER A 50 -17.12 13.05 0.49
C SER A 50 -16.08 13.03 1.62
N LEU A 51 -14.80 13.15 1.28
CA LEU A 51 -13.71 13.16 2.24
C LEU A 51 -13.29 14.59 2.61
N SER A 52 -12.90 14.77 3.87
CA SER A 52 -12.19 15.96 4.32
C SER A 52 -10.80 16.02 3.67
N PRO A 53 -10.25 17.22 3.41
CA PRO A 53 -8.84 17.37 3.03
C PRO A 53 -7.85 16.73 4.02
N ASP A 54 -8.23 16.59 5.29
CA ASP A 54 -7.43 16.00 6.37
C ASP A 54 -7.79 14.52 6.62
N THR A 55 -8.11 13.77 5.57
CA THR A 55 -8.45 12.34 5.70
C THR A 55 -7.23 11.44 5.95
N VAL A 56 -7.48 10.31 6.63
CA VAL A 56 -6.53 9.21 6.80
C VAL A 56 -6.67 8.13 5.72
N ASP A 57 -7.67 8.24 4.83
CA ASP A 57 -7.91 7.28 3.74
C ASP A 57 -6.82 7.40 2.65
N ARG A 58 -5.79 6.56 2.76
CA ARG A 58 -4.63 6.56 1.86
C ARG A 58 -3.93 5.20 1.82
N ILE A 59 -3.01 5.03 0.88
CA ILE A 59 -2.02 3.95 0.90
C ILE A 59 -1.04 4.24 2.04
N ILE A 60 -1.15 3.45 3.12
CA ILE A 60 -0.26 3.58 4.29
C ILE A 60 1.14 3.05 3.95
N ILE A 61 1.20 1.88 3.30
CA ILE A 61 2.43 1.22 2.86
C ILE A 61 2.18 0.57 1.50
N GLY A 62 3.09 0.77 0.55
CA GLY A 62 3.07 0.11 -0.74
C GLY A 62 3.35 1.07 -1.89
N ASP A 63 3.25 0.54 -3.11
CA ASP A 63 3.43 1.29 -4.36
C ASP A 63 2.07 1.46 -5.06
N PRO A 64 1.60 2.69 -5.33
CA PRO A 64 0.35 2.94 -6.04
C PRO A 64 0.30 2.35 -7.45
N ASP A 65 1.45 2.13 -8.10
CA ASP A 65 1.52 1.53 -9.44
C ASP A 65 1.43 0.00 -9.41
N THR A 66 1.35 -0.62 -8.22
CA THR A 66 1.16 -2.06 -8.06
C THR A 66 -0.15 -2.50 -8.72
N THR A 67 -0.07 -3.52 -9.58
CA THR A 67 -1.27 -4.17 -10.13
C THR A 67 -2.04 -4.94 -9.04
N VAL A 68 -3.34 -4.67 -8.92
CA VAL A 68 -4.24 -5.38 -8.02
C VAL A 68 -4.50 -6.79 -8.56
N ARG A 69 -4.19 -7.83 -7.76
CA ARG A 69 -4.46 -9.24 -8.11
C ARG A 69 -5.53 -9.86 -7.21
N LYS A 70 -5.46 -9.55 -5.91
CA LYS A 70 -6.41 -10.04 -4.90
C LYS A 70 -6.48 -9.06 -3.74
N ILE A 71 -7.69 -8.61 -3.44
CA ILE A 71 -7.99 -7.69 -2.34
C ILE A 71 -8.45 -8.51 -1.12
N GLY A 72 -7.93 -8.15 0.05
CA GLY A 72 -8.47 -8.56 1.34
C GLY A 72 -8.95 -7.32 2.11
N THR A 73 -9.95 -7.49 2.96
CA THR A 73 -10.41 -6.44 3.87
C THR A 73 -10.33 -6.93 5.31
N CYS A 74 -10.10 -6.02 6.26
CA CYS A 74 -10.06 -6.35 7.67
C CYS A 74 -10.40 -5.14 8.53
N TRP A 75 -10.76 -5.38 9.80
CA TRP A 75 -10.92 -4.30 10.78
C TRP A 75 -9.58 -3.67 11.13
N MET A 76 -8.56 -4.46 11.46
CA MET A 76 -7.22 -3.97 11.81
C MET A 76 -6.15 -4.90 11.21
N SER A 77 -5.09 -4.31 10.67
CA SER A 77 -3.93 -4.97 10.06
C SER A 77 -2.95 -5.57 11.07
N THR A 78 -3.48 -6.35 12.03
CA THR A 78 -2.65 -7.08 13.01
C THR A 78 -1.71 -8.06 12.33
N TRP A 79 -0.62 -8.42 13.02
CA TRP A 79 0.40 -9.34 12.50
C TRP A 79 -0.18 -10.68 12.01
N ASP A 80 -1.16 -11.24 12.74
CA ASP A 80 -1.81 -12.49 12.34
C ASP A 80 -2.72 -12.33 11.12
N ILE A 81 -3.38 -11.19 10.98
CA ILE A 81 -4.17 -10.87 9.78
C ILE A 81 -3.25 -10.68 8.57
N CYS A 82 -2.13 -9.98 8.72
CA CYS A 82 -1.13 -9.83 7.66
C CYS A 82 -0.59 -11.18 7.19
N LYS A 83 -0.25 -12.09 8.12
CA LYS A 83 0.14 -13.47 7.77
C LYS A 83 -0.95 -14.23 7.00
N LYS A 84 -2.20 -14.16 7.47
CA LYS A 84 -3.34 -14.80 6.79
C LYS A 84 -3.55 -14.24 5.39
N ALA A 85 -3.44 -12.92 5.22
CA ALA A 85 -3.56 -12.25 3.93
C ALA A 85 -2.47 -12.73 2.95
N VAL A 86 -1.21 -12.77 3.38
CA VAL A 86 -0.09 -13.28 2.58
C VAL A 86 -0.32 -14.74 2.19
N ASN A 87 -0.69 -15.60 3.14
CA ASN A 87 -0.98 -17.02 2.88
C ASN A 87 -2.16 -17.22 1.91
N ALA A 88 -3.11 -16.29 1.89
CA ALA A 88 -4.23 -16.29 0.96
C ALA A 88 -3.90 -15.69 -0.42
N GLY A 89 -2.66 -15.20 -0.63
CA GLY A 89 -2.23 -14.56 -1.87
C GLY A 89 -2.80 -13.15 -2.07
N VAL A 90 -3.30 -12.51 -1.01
CA VAL A 90 -3.73 -11.10 -1.04
C VAL A 90 -2.51 -10.22 -1.27
N ASN A 91 -2.59 -9.30 -2.24
CA ASN A 91 -1.55 -8.32 -2.50
C ASN A 91 -2.00 -6.87 -2.23
N VAL A 92 -3.26 -6.69 -1.83
CA VAL A 92 -3.81 -5.41 -1.37
C VAL A 92 -4.69 -5.69 -0.16
N LEU A 93 -4.30 -5.23 1.02
CA LEU A 93 -5.07 -5.35 2.25
C LEU A 93 -5.65 -3.99 2.63
N ILE A 94 -6.97 -3.87 2.67
CA ILE A 94 -7.68 -2.67 3.12
C ILE A 94 -8.02 -2.86 4.60
N THR A 95 -7.61 -1.93 5.45
CA THR A 95 -7.85 -1.93 6.90
C THR A 95 -8.74 -0.76 7.29
N HIS A 96 -9.62 -0.95 8.28
CA HIS A 96 -10.41 0.16 8.84
C HIS A 96 -9.57 0.96 9.84
N GLU A 97 -8.94 0.28 10.81
CA GLU A 97 -8.14 0.90 11.84
C GLU A 97 -6.71 1.18 11.34
N PRO A 98 -6.03 2.19 11.91
CA PRO A 98 -4.64 2.48 11.61
C PRO A 98 -3.73 1.26 11.80
N THR A 99 -2.69 1.17 10.98
CA THR A 99 -1.71 0.08 11.01
C THR A 99 -0.65 0.27 12.10
N PHE A 100 -0.31 1.52 12.43
CA PHE A 100 0.79 1.88 13.33
C PHE A 100 0.35 2.59 14.61
N TYR A 101 -0.80 2.19 15.17
CA TYR A 101 -1.35 2.62 16.46
C TYR A 101 -1.84 4.07 16.55
N THR A 102 -1.15 5.02 15.93
CA THR A 102 -1.55 6.43 15.84
C THR A 102 -2.66 6.63 14.81
N HIS A 103 -3.48 7.67 15.01
CA HIS A 103 -4.57 7.96 14.08
C HIS A 103 -4.05 8.24 12.67
N ARG A 104 -2.90 8.92 12.53
CA ARG A 104 -2.27 9.19 11.22
C ARG A 104 -1.10 8.26 10.88
N ASP A 105 -1.05 7.06 11.45
CA ASP A 105 -0.01 6.07 11.15
C ASP A 105 1.41 6.66 11.22
N LEU A 106 2.19 6.53 10.15
CA LEU A 106 3.58 6.95 10.06
C LEU A 106 3.76 8.47 9.96
N ASP A 107 2.67 9.25 9.96
CA ASP A 107 2.73 10.71 9.86
C ASP A 107 2.41 11.40 11.20
N GLU A 108 2.24 10.63 12.28
CA GLU A 108 2.03 11.15 13.64
C GLU A 108 3.05 10.59 14.63
N VAL A 109 3.63 11.51 15.42
CA VAL A 109 4.41 11.19 16.61
C VAL A 109 3.49 11.32 17.83
N PRO A 110 3.15 10.24 18.54
CA PRO A 110 2.36 10.33 19.76
C PRO A 110 3.03 11.23 20.81
N GLY A 111 2.22 11.98 21.58
CA GLY A 111 2.71 12.85 22.65
C GLY A 111 3.58 12.13 23.69
N PHE A 112 3.28 10.86 24.00
CA PHE A 112 4.09 10.06 24.94
C PHE A 112 5.49 9.72 24.39
N LEU A 113 5.69 9.78 23.06
CA LEU A 113 7.02 9.63 22.45
C LEU A 113 7.75 10.96 22.32
N MET A 114 7.08 12.12 22.40
CA MET A 114 7.74 13.43 22.27
C MET A 114 8.88 13.67 23.26
N GLY A 115 8.83 13.07 24.45
CA GLY A 115 9.90 13.15 25.45
C GLY A 115 11.10 12.23 25.20
N TYR A 116 10.97 11.27 24.27
CA TYR A 116 12.03 10.31 23.94
C TYR A 116 12.57 10.59 22.54
N ASN A 117 13.50 11.55 22.47
CA ASN A 117 14.10 12.03 21.23
C ASN A 117 14.66 10.92 20.32
N GLU A 118 15.10 9.80 20.89
CA GLU A 118 15.56 8.62 20.16
C GLU A 118 14.48 7.92 19.30
N TYR A 119 13.19 8.05 19.65
CA TYR A 119 12.05 7.49 18.89
C TYR A 119 11.34 8.53 18.01
N THR A 120 11.68 9.82 18.14
CA THR A 120 11.07 10.93 17.39
C THR A 120 12.00 11.54 16.36
N GLN A 121 13.32 11.38 16.51
CA GLN A 121 14.29 11.83 15.52
C GLN A 121 14.23 10.95 14.26
N LYS A 122 13.52 11.46 13.25
CA LYS A 122 13.43 10.95 11.86
C LYS A 122 12.40 9.82 11.64
N GLN A 123 11.18 10.03 12.14
CA GLN A 123 9.98 9.30 11.69
C GLN A 123 9.68 9.51 10.20
#